data_AF-A0A9P1A611-F1
#
_entry.id   AF-A0A9P1A611-F1
#
_cell.length_a   1.000
_cell.length_b   1.000
_cell.length_c   1.000
_cell.angle_alpha   90.00
_cell.angle_beta   90.00
_cell.angle_gamma   90.00
#
_symmetry.space_group_name_H-M   'P 1'
#
loop_
_entity.id
_entity.type
_entity.pdbx_description
1 polymer ?
#
loop_
_entity_poly.entity_id
_entity_poly.type
_entity_poly.pdbx_seq_one_letter_code
_entity_poly.pdbx_strand_id
1 'polypeptide(L)'
;MLLSERKMGRRSPSIDRFLPDLPNGVQTRRKMRKMVCFGAAVGLFLIFFVAVSNISSADEVTIHTGIMLDPLRNAKSFRVLLVGDTGGIPILETTWAQREVKRTMALIAAEKDVQMVLNMGDNIYFTGPTDEFDPRFETRFESVYDSESLQVPWLTIAGNHDHFGNVSAEVEYTKHSLKWYFPSLYYKRTVEFNGTRVDFLMIDTISLCGNTKDIQNAGFIEMLRNESHDPKGPLNETAAEQQWAWIEAQLNVSDAEYLIVSGHYPIHSMSSHGPTECLRQRLDPLLKRFNVNAYFAGHDHSLQHFVFNGNADHRIHYVVSGAASRADSSTKHIKEFSRDNLKFNYPEKSWISWSPVSQLGFRKGGIIYAEFGHETLVLDFFDKNGKKLYETSIPTRQMPLDTSKPSTANPFIEI
;
A
#
# COMPACT_ATOMS: atom_id res chain seq x y z
N MET A 1 21.32 -71.26 -38.76
CA MET A 1 19.97 -71.78 -38.46
C MET A 1 19.79 -71.76 -36.96
N LEU A 2 18.79 -70.99 -36.50
CA LEU A 2 18.10 -70.99 -35.20
C LEU A 2 18.06 -69.61 -34.54
N LEU A 3 16.85 -69.05 -34.68
CA LEU A 3 16.30 -67.84 -34.09
C LEU A 3 15.98 -68.06 -32.60
N SER A 4 16.08 -67.00 -31.80
CA SER A 4 15.35 -66.86 -30.55
C SER A 4 14.90 -65.42 -30.40
N GLU A 5 13.59 -65.25 -30.27
CA GLU A 5 12.87 -63.99 -30.11
C GLU A 5 13.08 -63.36 -28.72
N ARG A 6 13.10 -62.02 -28.65
CA ARG A 6 12.63 -61.27 -27.47
C ARG A 6 11.84 -60.04 -27.90
N LYS A 7 10.65 -59.89 -27.30
CA LYS A 7 9.72 -58.76 -27.43
C LYS A 7 9.94 -57.71 -26.32
N MET A 8 9.32 -56.54 -26.59
CA MET A 8 9.01 -55.36 -25.75
C MET A 8 10.13 -54.30 -25.66
N GLY A 9 9.89 -53.01 -25.92
CA GLY A 9 8.64 -52.25 -26.11
C GLY A 9 8.93 -50.79 -26.50
N ARG A 10 7.89 -50.09 -26.96
CA ARG A 10 7.88 -48.73 -27.57
C ARG A 10 8.42 -47.60 -26.66
N ARG A 11 9.15 -46.64 -27.26
CA ARG A 11 9.15 -45.21 -26.87
C ARG A 11 9.13 -44.31 -28.12
N SER A 12 8.28 -43.29 -28.07
CA SER A 12 8.12 -42.20 -29.05
C SER A 12 9.31 -41.23 -29.04
N PRO A 13 9.59 -40.51 -30.14
CA PRO A 13 10.80 -39.70 -30.27
C PRO A 13 10.67 -38.34 -29.58
N SER A 14 11.73 -37.93 -28.91
CA SER A 14 11.90 -36.61 -28.30
C SER A 14 12.08 -35.52 -29.36
N ILE A 15 11.53 -34.33 -29.06
CA ILE A 15 11.76 -33.07 -29.77
C ILE A 15 13.13 -32.55 -29.36
N ASP A 16 14.18 -33.16 -29.89
CA ASP A 16 15.55 -32.60 -29.91
C ASP A 16 16.00 -32.53 -31.36
N ARG A 17 15.54 -31.50 -32.05
CA ARG A 17 16.11 -31.03 -33.31
C ARG A 17 15.60 -29.62 -33.53
N PHE A 18 16.30 -28.62 -33.00
CA PHE A 18 16.45 -27.25 -33.52
C PHE A 18 17.17 -26.38 -32.47
N LEU A 19 18.44 -26.69 -32.21
CA LEU A 19 19.40 -25.76 -31.61
C LEU A 19 20.76 -26.01 -32.29
N PRO A 20 21.48 -24.99 -32.78
CA PRO A 20 22.83 -25.18 -33.29
C PRO A 20 23.81 -25.41 -32.13
N ASP A 21 24.79 -26.28 -32.36
CA ASP A 21 25.85 -26.61 -31.40
C ASP A 21 26.64 -25.35 -30.98
N LEU A 22 26.59 -25.03 -29.70
CA LEU A 22 27.44 -24.00 -29.08
C LEU A 22 28.56 -24.67 -28.28
N PRO A 23 29.81 -24.20 -28.39
CA PRO A 23 30.95 -24.84 -27.75
C PRO A 23 30.96 -24.61 -26.23
N ASN A 24 31.33 -25.68 -25.52
CA ASN A 24 31.52 -25.72 -24.08
C ASN A 24 32.58 -24.71 -23.60
N GLY A 25 32.21 -23.82 -22.67
CA GLY A 25 33.17 -22.97 -21.97
C GLY A 25 32.53 -22.00 -20.97
N VAL A 26 32.86 -22.14 -19.68
CA VAL A 26 32.39 -21.28 -18.58
C VAL A 26 32.73 -19.78 -18.79
N GLN A 27 33.64 -19.45 -19.71
CA GLN A 27 33.97 -18.07 -20.09
C GLN A 27 32.91 -17.37 -20.97
N THR A 28 32.10 -18.09 -21.76
CA THR A 28 31.10 -17.46 -22.63
C THR A 28 29.91 -16.94 -21.84
N ARG A 29 29.49 -17.60 -20.76
CA ARG A 29 28.42 -17.10 -19.86
C ARG A 29 28.80 -15.80 -19.14
N ARG A 30 30.08 -15.61 -18.81
CA ARG A 30 30.60 -14.38 -18.16
C ARG A 30 30.70 -13.21 -19.14
N LYS A 31 31.04 -13.48 -20.41
CA LYS A 31 31.00 -12.49 -21.50
C LYS A 31 29.55 -12.12 -21.89
N MET A 32 28.64 -13.09 -21.92
CA MET A 32 27.22 -12.85 -22.20
C MET A 32 26.55 -11.99 -21.11
N ARG A 33 26.85 -12.25 -19.82
CA ARG A 33 26.41 -11.38 -18.72
C ARG A 33 26.97 -9.96 -18.82
N LYS A 34 28.24 -9.79 -19.22
CA LYS A 34 28.83 -8.46 -19.44
C LYS A 34 28.22 -7.73 -20.66
N MET A 35 27.93 -8.42 -21.76
CA MET A 35 27.24 -7.83 -22.92
C MET A 35 25.77 -7.47 -22.63
N VAL A 36 25.05 -8.28 -21.85
CA VAL A 36 23.69 -7.97 -21.41
C VAL A 36 23.67 -6.77 -20.46
N CYS A 37 24.66 -6.64 -19.55
CA CYS A 37 24.79 -5.45 -18.70
C CYS A 37 25.19 -4.19 -19.51
N PHE A 38 26.05 -4.32 -20.53
CA PHE A 38 26.45 -3.19 -21.38
C PHE A 38 25.31 -2.75 -22.32
N GLY A 39 24.54 -3.70 -22.87
CA GLY A 39 23.33 -3.42 -23.64
C GLY A 39 22.21 -2.81 -22.80
N ALA A 40 22.07 -3.22 -21.53
CA ALA A 40 21.15 -2.60 -20.59
C ALA A 40 21.57 -1.15 -20.24
N ALA A 41 22.86 -0.88 -20.07
CA ALA A 41 23.37 0.46 -19.80
C ALA A 41 23.18 1.42 -20.99
N VAL A 42 23.43 0.97 -22.22
CA VAL A 42 23.21 1.76 -23.45
C VAL A 42 21.72 1.94 -23.74
N GLY A 43 20.89 0.92 -23.47
CA GLY A 43 19.43 1.02 -23.54
C GLY A 43 18.85 1.99 -22.51
N LEU A 44 19.38 2.01 -21.29
CA LEU A 44 19.05 3.00 -20.25
C LEU A 44 19.41 4.42 -20.71
N PHE A 45 20.56 4.61 -21.37
CA PHE A 45 20.99 5.92 -21.87
C PHE A 45 20.14 6.44 -23.05
N LEU A 46 19.67 5.55 -23.94
CA LEU A 46 18.80 5.91 -25.06
C LEU A 46 17.35 6.19 -24.62
N ILE A 47 16.82 5.43 -23.65
CA ILE A 47 15.52 5.71 -23.03
C ILE A 47 15.58 7.06 -22.27
N PHE A 48 16.71 7.35 -21.63
CA PHE A 48 16.96 8.63 -20.95
C PHE A 48 16.89 9.83 -21.93
N PHE A 49 17.49 9.71 -23.11
CA PHE A 49 17.43 10.78 -24.12
C PHE A 49 16.04 11.00 -24.72
N VAL A 50 15.26 9.93 -24.96
CA VAL A 50 13.89 10.03 -25.50
C VAL A 50 12.90 10.57 -24.45
N ALA A 51 13.13 10.29 -23.16
CA ALA A 51 12.32 10.83 -22.06
C ALA A 51 12.55 12.34 -21.83
N VAL A 52 13.78 12.83 -22.02
CA VAL A 52 14.14 14.25 -21.85
C VAL A 52 13.72 15.10 -23.06
N SER A 53 13.65 14.52 -24.26
CA SER A 53 13.32 15.25 -25.50
C SER A 53 11.83 15.43 -25.79
N ASN A 54 10.94 14.85 -24.97
CA ASN A 54 9.48 15.04 -25.06
C ASN A 54 8.91 15.94 -23.94
N ILE A 55 9.76 16.66 -23.22
CA ILE A 55 9.32 17.71 -22.29
C ILE A 55 9.05 18.96 -23.14
N SER A 56 7.82 19.07 -23.62
CA SER A 56 7.27 20.32 -24.16
C SER A 56 6.06 20.75 -23.34
N SER A 57 5.99 22.07 -23.21
CA SER A 57 5.12 22.95 -22.41
C SER A 57 5.26 22.85 -20.90
N ALA A 58 5.86 23.90 -20.34
CA ALA A 58 5.52 24.38 -19.01
C ALA A 58 4.03 24.74 -19.04
N ASP A 59 3.21 23.91 -18.41
CA ASP A 59 1.82 24.27 -18.16
C ASP A 59 1.83 25.45 -17.17
N GLU A 60 1.03 26.48 -17.47
CA GLU A 60 0.82 27.63 -16.59
C GLU A 60 0.40 27.13 -15.20
N VAL A 61 1.16 27.53 -14.18
CA VAL A 61 0.81 27.32 -12.77
C VAL A 61 -0.47 28.10 -12.51
N THR A 62 -1.61 27.41 -12.63
CA THR A 62 -2.90 27.97 -12.28
C THR A 62 -2.98 27.92 -10.76
N ILE A 63 -2.83 29.08 -10.11
CA ILE A 63 -3.07 29.20 -8.67
C ILE A 63 -4.58 29.00 -8.46
N HIS A 64 -4.98 27.76 -8.20
CA HIS A 64 -6.33 27.48 -7.71
C HIS A 64 -6.42 28.04 -6.29
N THR A 65 -7.24 29.07 -6.11
CA THR A 65 -7.72 29.50 -4.80
C THR A 65 -8.67 28.41 -4.28
N GLY A 66 -8.09 27.30 -3.83
CA GLY A 66 -8.77 26.04 -3.56
C GLY A 66 -9.66 26.13 -2.33
N ILE A 67 -10.97 26.22 -2.56
CA ILE A 67 -11.95 25.97 -1.50
C ILE A 67 -12.02 24.46 -1.32
N MET A 68 -11.73 23.98 -0.11
CA MET A 68 -11.87 22.56 0.24
C MET A 68 -13.33 22.12 0.07
N LEU A 69 -13.55 20.97 -0.56
CA LEU A 69 -14.89 20.39 -0.68
C LEU A 69 -15.39 19.93 0.69
N ASP A 70 -16.66 20.18 0.99
CA ASP A 70 -17.28 19.72 2.25
C ASP A 70 -17.27 18.18 2.31
N PRO A 71 -16.60 17.57 3.31
CA PRO A 71 -16.53 16.12 3.45
C PRO A 71 -17.88 15.46 3.76
N LEU A 72 -18.89 16.21 4.22
CA LEU A 72 -20.22 15.69 4.57
C LEU A 72 -21.31 16.00 3.53
N ARG A 73 -20.94 16.54 2.36
CA ARG A 73 -21.89 16.94 1.30
C ARG A 73 -22.77 15.81 0.74
N ASN A 74 -22.44 14.56 1.02
CA ASN A 74 -23.27 13.41 0.68
C ASN A 74 -23.64 12.63 1.93
N ALA A 75 -24.93 12.65 2.27
CA ALA A 75 -25.43 11.96 3.44
C ALA A 75 -25.60 10.44 3.23
N LYS A 76 -25.68 9.92 1.99
CA LYS A 76 -26.07 8.51 1.75
C LYS A 76 -24.93 7.52 1.96
N SER A 77 -23.73 7.89 1.54
CA SER A 77 -22.52 7.10 1.71
C SER A 77 -21.32 8.01 1.94
N PHE A 78 -20.25 7.46 2.51
CA PHE A 78 -18.97 8.13 2.67
C PHE A 78 -17.91 7.45 1.81
N ARG A 79 -17.18 8.22 1.00
CA ARG A 79 -16.36 7.71 -0.11
C ARG A 79 -14.95 8.21 0.00
N VAL A 80 -14.01 7.28 -0.06
CA VAL A 80 -12.60 7.49 0.30
C VAL A 80 -11.70 6.84 -0.75
N LEU A 81 -10.57 7.46 -1.05
CA LEU A 81 -9.49 6.84 -1.81
C LEU A 81 -8.39 6.34 -0.86
N LEU A 82 -7.83 5.16 -1.12
CA LEU A 82 -6.72 4.58 -0.35
C LEU A 82 -5.45 4.56 -1.20
N VAL A 83 -4.45 5.33 -0.81
CA VAL A 83 -3.12 5.41 -1.46
C VAL A 83 -1.99 5.24 -0.46
N GLY A 84 -0.85 4.78 -0.92
CA GLY A 84 0.38 4.70 -0.14
C GLY A 84 1.56 4.67 -1.08
N ASP A 85 2.75 4.97 -0.54
CA ASP A 85 4.00 4.96 -1.30
C ASP A 85 3.92 5.96 -2.46
N THR A 86 3.49 7.19 -2.15
CA THR A 86 3.19 8.25 -3.12
C THR A 86 4.41 9.08 -3.49
N GLY A 87 5.47 9.11 -2.67
CA GLY A 87 6.48 10.17 -2.65
C GLY A 87 7.49 10.30 -3.79
N GLY A 88 7.15 9.92 -5.03
CA GLY A 88 8.03 10.00 -6.20
C GLY A 88 9.25 9.07 -6.10
N ILE A 89 10.38 9.47 -6.67
CA ILE A 89 11.70 8.83 -6.47
C ILE A 89 12.80 9.92 -6.52
N PRO A 90 14.04 9.71 -6.04
CA PRO A 90 15.02 10.81 -5.96
C PRO A 90 15.48 11.36 -7.30
N ILE A 91 15.36 10.61 -8.39
CA ILE A 91 15.71 11.09 -9.74
C ILE A 91 14.54 11.87 -10.36
N LEU A 92 13.30 11.55 -10.00
CA LEU A 92 12.10 12.11 -10.59
C LEU A 92 11.14 12.52 -9.47
N GLU A 93 10.91 13.82 -9.32
CA GLU A 93 9.96 14.39 -8.35
C GLU A 93 8.60 13.68 -8.40
N THR A 94 8.14 13.37 -9.60
CA THR A 94 6.93 12.57 -9.85
C THR A 94 7.23 11.44 -10.84
N THR A 95 6.86 10.21 -10.51
CA THR A 95 7.01 9.08 -11.45
C THR A 95 5.88 9.05 -12.48
N TRP A 96 6.07 8.31 -13.57
CA TRP A 96 5.00 8.13 -14.56
C TRP A 96 3.78 7.39 -13.97
N ALA A 97 4.00 6.34 -13.16
CA ALA A 97 2.92 5.65 -12.46
C ALA A 97 2.16 6.60 -11.53
N GLN A 98 2.85 7.47 -10.79
CA GLN A 98 2.20 8.46 -9.91
C GLN A 98 1.29 9.41 -10.70
N ARG A 99 1.74 9.91 -11.86
CA ARG A 99 0.92 10.78 -12.74
C ARG A 99 -0.35 10.07 -13.24
N GLU A 100 -0.22 8.83 -13.69
CA GLU A 100 -1.36 8.04 -14.18
C GLU A 100 -2.33 7.65 -13.06
N VAL A 101 -1.80 7.26 -11.89
CA VAL A 101 -2.61 6.99 -10.69
C VAL A 101 -3.33 8.26 -10.26
N LYS A 102 -2.67 9.42 -10.20
CA LYS A 102 -3.32 10.72 -9.93
C LYS A 102 -4.45 11.03 -10.92
N ARG A 103 -4.23 10.79 -12.21
CA ARG A 103 -5.29 10.95 -13.23
C ARG A 103 -6.50 10.07 -12.93
N THR A 104 -6.27 8.82 -12.57
CA THR A 104 -7.33 7.87 -12.19
C THR A 104 -8.04 8.30 -10.91
N MET A 105 -7.30 8.74 -9.90
CA MET A 105 -7.85 9.27 -8.65
C MET A 105 -8.78 10.46 -8.93
N ALA A 106 -8.34 11.43 -9.74
CA ALA A 106 -9.13 12.62 -10.06
C ALA A 106 -10.44 12.27 -10.79
N LEU A 107 -10.40 11.30 -11.71
CA LEU A 107 -11.59 10.81 -12.42
C LEU A 107 -12.57 10.10 -11.48
N ILE A 108 -12.08 9.19 -10.64
CA ILE A 108 -12.92 8.50 -9.65
C ILE A 108 -13.50 9.52 -8.67
N ALA A 109 -12.69 10.47 -8.19
CA ALA A 109 -13.14 11.46 -7.23
C ALA A 109 -14.22 12.39 -7.80
N ALA A 110 -14.10 12.78 -9.07
CA ALA A 110 -15.12 13.58 -9.76
C ALA A 110 -16.40 12.78 -10.02
N GLU A 111 -16.30 11.52 -10.45
CA GLU A 111 -17.46 10.67 -10.76
C GLU A 111 -18.21 10.22 -9.49
N LYS A 112 -17.46 9.82 -8.47
CA LYS A 112 -17.98 9.22 -7.24
C LYS A 112 -18.14 10.23 -6.11
N ASP A 113 -17.80 11.50 -6.30
CA ASP A 113 -17.90 12.50 -5.22
C ASP A 113 -17.12 12.07 -3.96
N VAL A 114 -15.83 11.74 -4.13
CA VAL A 114 -14.94 11.32 -3.03
C VAL A 114 -14.78 12.45 -2.02
N GLN A 115 -14.80 12.13 -0.73
CA GLN A 115 -14.79 13.10 0.37
C GLN A 115 -13.49 13.13 1.16
N MET A 116 -12.62 12.13 0.98
CA MET A 116 -11.39 12.00 1.74
C MET A 116 -10.38 11.09 1.03
N VAL A 117 -9.10 11.25 1.37
CA VAL A 117 -8.02 10.32 1.00
C VAL A 117 -7.37 9.78 2.27
N LEU A 118 -7.12 8.46 2.34
CA LEU A 118 -6.20 7.88 3.31
C LEU A 118 -4.85 7.66 2.62
N ASN A 119 -3.79 8.22 3.20
CA ASN A 119 -2.44 8.15 2.69
C ASN A 119 -1.54 7.35 3.66
N MET A 120 -1.19 6.12 3.28
CA MET A 120 -0.53 5.13 4.14
C MET A 120 1.01 5.23 4.17
N GLY A 121 1.54 6.45 4.10
CA GLY A 121 2.97 6.72 4.31
C GLY A 121 3.86 6.49 3.10
N ASP A 122 5.16 6.72 3.32
CA ASP A 122 6.18 6.86 2.29
C ASP A 122 5.85 8.03 1.35
N ASN A 123 5.64 9.18 1.99
CA ASN A 123 5.10 10.40 1.41
C ASN A 123 6.16 11.21 0.67
N ILE A 124 7.41 11.19 1.14
CA ILE A 124 8.52 11.91 0.51
C ILE A 124 9.75 11.00 0.43
N TYR A 125 9.96 10.39 -0.74
CA TYR A 125 11.09 9.50 -0.95
C TYR A 125 12.45 10.21 -1.10
N PHE A 126 13.60 9.61 -0.80
CA PHE A 126 13.76 8.37 -0.02
C PHE A 126 14.13 8.62 1.43
N THR A 127 14.31 9.87 1.85
CA THR A 127 14.81 10.19 3.20
C THR A 127 13.97 11.25 3.89
N GLY A 128 12.66 11.27 3.63
CA GLY A 128 11.71 12.21 4.21
C GLY A 128 12.04 13.68 3.91
N PRO A 129 11.23 14.62 4.41
CA PRO A 129 11.53 16.05 4.36
C PRO A 129 12.65 16.43 5.35
N THR A 130 13.22 17.61 5.14
CA THR A 130 14.21 18.23 6.04
C THR A 130 13.54 19.06 7.13
N ASP A 131 12.56 19.88 6.74
CA ASP A 131 11.70 20.71 7.60
C ASP A 131 10.35 20.95 6.92
N GLU A 132 9.44 21.66 7.57
CA GLU A 132 8.09 21.95 7.08
C GLU A 132 8.05 22.88 5.86
N PHE A 133 9.19 23.44 5.45
CA PHE A 133 9.35 24.27 4.25
C PHE A 133 10.06 23.52 3.11
N ASP A 134 10.28 22.22 3.26
CA ASP A 134 10.94 21.41 2.24
C ASP A 134 10.18 21.49 0.90
N PRO A 135 10.84 21.93 -0.20
CA PRO A 135 10.16 22.14 -1.47
C PRO A 135 9.55 20.86 -2.06
N ARG A 136 9.91 19.69 -1.54
CA ARG A 136 9.32 18.41 -1.96
C ARG A 136 7.86 18.25 -1.54
N PHE A 137 7.37 18.98 -0.54
CA PHE A 137 5.93 19.03 -0.29
C PHE A 137 5.18 19.61 -1.49
N GLU A 138 5.70 20.69 -2.07
CA GLU A 138 5.12 21.27 -3.29
C GLU A 138 5.26 20.30 -4.46
N THR A 139 6.50 19.89 -4.80
CA THR A 139 6.77 19.18 -6.06
C THR A 139 6.31 17.72 -6.07
N ARG A 140 5.98 17.14 -4.91
CA ARG A 140 5.59 15.72 -4.80
C ARG A 140 4.20 15.49 -4.24
N PHE A 141 3.59 16.50 -3.64
CA PHE A 141 2.26 16.41 -3.09
C PHE A 141 1.33 17.50 -3.64
N GLU A 142 1.62 18.78 -3.40
CA GLU A 142 0.68 19.85 -3.76
C GLU A 142 0.44 19.93 -5.26
N SER A 143 1.52 20.09 -6.04
CA SER A 143 1.46 20.21 -7.49
C SER A 143 1.07 18.91 -8.18
N VAL A 144 1.30 17.76 -7.51
CA VAL A 144 0.91 16.46 -8.07
C VAL A 144 -0.60 16.27 -7.95
N TYR A 145 -1.16 16.53 -6.77
CA TYR A 145 -2.57 16.31 -6.44
C TYR A 145 -3.37 17.62 -6.44
N ASP A 146 -3.20 18.42 -7.49
CA ASP A 146 -3.77 19.76 -7.68
C ASP A 146 -5.21 19.78 -8.24
N SER A 147 -5.75 18.63 -8.66
CA SER A 147 -7.07 18.55 -9.29
C SER A 147 -8.18 18.99 -8.33
N GLU A 148 -9.18 19.68 -8.86
CA GLU A 148 -10.33 20.20 -8.07
C GLU A 148 -11.03 19.08 -7.28
N SER A 149 -11.24 17.92 -7.91
CA SER A 149 -11.86 16.75 -7.27
C SER A 149 -11.00 16.11 -6.16
N LEU A 150 -9.75 16.50 -6.01
CA LEU A 150 -8.83 16.03 -4.96
C LEU A 150 -8.58 17.08 -3.86
N GLN A 151 -9.27 18.23 -3.89
CA GLN A 151 -9.27 19.23 -2.81
C GLN A 151 -10.17 18.78 -1.64
N VAL A 152 -9.83 17.63 -1.08
CA VAL A 152 -10.49 16.97 0.06
C VAL A 152 -9.44 16.66 1.13
N PRO A 153 -9.81 16.41 2.39
CA PRO A 153 -8.83 16.07 3.42
C PRO A 153 -8.05 14.79 3.10
N TRP A 154 -6.73 14.82 3.26
CA TRP A 154 -5.82 13.68 3.20
C TRP A 154 -5.39 13.31 4.60
N LEU A 155 -5.93 12.23 5.15
CA LEU A 155 -5.46 11.68 6.41
C LEU A 155 -4.17 10.92 6.14
N THR A 156 -3.06 11.49 6.59
CA THR A 156 -1.71 10.99 6.30
C THR A 156 -1.06 10.39 7.54
N ILE A 157 -0.34 9.29 7.35
CA ILE A 157 0.62 8.72 8.31
C ILE A 157 2.02 8.70 7.69
N ALA A 158 3.03 8.51 8.52
CA ALA A 158 4.41 8.35 8.07
C ALA A 158 4.74 6.89 7.71
N GLY A 159 5.58 6.74 6.71
CA GLY A 159 6.23 5.47 6.34
C GLY A 159 7.70 5.44 6.75
N ASN A 160 8.38 4.36 6.37
CA ASN A 160 9.75 4.16 6.78
C ASN A 160 10.70 5.17 6.13
N HIS A 161 10.38 5.63 4.93
CA HIS A 161 11.18 6.63 4.23
C HIS A 161 11.05 8.03 4.83
N ASP A 162 9.88 8.36 5.36
CA ASP A 162 9.59 9.64 6.01
C ASP A 162 10.39 9.78 7.32
N HIS A 163 10.47 8.68 8.09
CA HIS A 163 11.24 8.59 9.33
C HIS A 163 12.77 8.60 9.15
N PHE A 164 13.29 8.47 7.93
CA PHE A 164 14.71 8.71 7.68
C PHE A 164 15.05 10.20 7.61
N GLY A 165 14.03 11.04 7.40
CA GLY A 165 14.13 12.49 7.46
C GLY A 165 13.60 13.03 8.77
N ASN A 166 13.01 14.22 8.71
CA ASN A 166 12.35 14.86 9.82
C ASN A 166 10.84 14.59 9.77
N VAL A 167 10.38 13.49 10.36
CA VAL A 167 8.93 13.18 10.39
C VAL A 167 8.09 14.24 11.11
N SER A 168 8.69 15.02 12.03
CA SER A 168 7.97 16.13 12.68
C SER A 168 7.67 17.26 11.70
N ALA A 169 8.46 17.43 10.65
CA ALA A 169 8.16 18.37 9.57
C ALA A 169 6.85 18.03 8.85
N GLU A 170 6.56 16.74 8.64
CA GLU A 170 5.30 16.30 8.05
C GLU A 170 4.11 16.58 8.95
N VAL A 171 4.30 16.51 10.27
CA VAL A 171 3.26 16.91 11.23
C VAL A 171 3.03 18.42 11.17
N GLU A 172 4.11 19.20 11.21
CA GLU A 172 4.07 20.66 11.15
C GLU A 172 3.51 21.17 9.82
N TYR A 173 3.74 20.46 8.71
CA TYR A 173 3.21 20.79 7.38
C TYR A 173 1.67 20.81 7.32
N THR A 174 0.98 20.17 8.26
CA THR A 174 -0.48 20.32 8.46
C THR A 174 -0.91 21.79 8.62
N LYS A 175 -0.02 22.67 9.08
CA LYS A 175 -0.30 24.12 9.21
C LYS A 175 -0.16 24.88 7.88
N HIS A 176 0.46 24.28 6.87
CA HIS A 176 0.83 24.91 5.61
C HIS A 176 -0.09 24.51 4.45
N SER A 177 -0.82 23.40 4.58
CA SER A 177 -1.68 22.85 3.53
C SER A 177 -3.10 22.64 4.03
N LEU A 178 -4.09 23.06 3.22
CA LEU A 178 -5.50 22.88 3.53
C LEU A 178 -5.96 21.42 3.42
N LYS A 179 -5.25 20.62 2.61
CA LYS A 179 -5.62 19.23 2.34
C LYS A 179 -4.76 18.22 3.09
N TRP A 180 -3.52 18.55 3.46
CA TRP A 180 -2.66 17.68 4.27
C TRP A 180 -3.11 17.67 5.74
N TYR A 181 -3.52 16.50 6.25
CA TYR A 181 -3.91 16.33 7.64
C TYR A 181 -3.08 15.23 8.31
N PHE A 182 -2.06 15.64 9.06
CA PHE A 182 -1.20 14.76 9.85
C PHE A 182 -0.90 15.41 11.22
N PRO A 183 -1.85 15.46 12.16
CA PRO A 183 -1.73 16.28 13.38
C PRO A 183 -0.75 15.72 14.43
N SER A 184 -0.44 14.43 14.35
CA SER A 184 0.51 13.71 15.23
C SER A 184 0.85 12.37 14.59
N LEU A 185 1.93 11.71 15.01
CA LEU A 185 2.39 10.42 14.44
C LEU A 185 1.30 9.35 14.40
N TYR A 186 0.44 9.32 15.42
CA TYR A 186 -0.76 8.49 15.46
C TYR A 186 -1.93 9.32 15.99
N TYR A 187 -3.12 9.08 15.45
CA TYR A 187 -4.33 9.83 15.78
C TYR A 187 -5.59 9.07 15.37
N LYS A 188 -6.74 9.52 15.89
CA LYS A 188 -8.05 9.00 15.53
C LYS A 188 -8.85 10.07 14.79
N ARG A 189 -9.57 9.67 13.74
CA ARG A 189 -10.57 10.49 13.07
C ARG A 189 -11.89 9.74 13.01
N THR A 190 -12.94 10.35 13.55
CA THR A 190 -14.32 9.85 13.43
C THR A 190 -15.05 10.64 12.36
N VAL A 191 -15.80 9.93 11.52
CA VAL A 191 -16.73 10.50 10.55
C VAL A 191 -18.09 9.89 10.78
N GLU A 192 -19.15 10.70 10.67
CA GLU A 192 -20.53 10.25 10.79
C GLU A 192 -21.32 10.72 9.57
N PHE A 193 -22.08 9.82 8.95
CA PHE A 193 -22.94 10.13 7.82
C PHE A 193 -24.26 9.35 7.96
N ASN A 194 -25.39 10.06 7.92
CA ASN A 194 -26.73 9.49 8.04
C ASN A 194 -26.87 8.43 9.17
N GLY A 195 -26.29 8.73 10.34
CA GLY A 195 -26.32 7.87 11.51
C GLY A 195 -25.33 6.70 11.53
N THR A 196 -24.54 6.50 10.46
CA THR A 196 -23.44 5.54 10.43
C THR A 196 -22.13 6.21 10.83
N ARG A 197 -21.42 5.63 11.81
CA ARG A 197 -20.12 6.10 12.30
C ARG A 197 -18.97 5.24 11.76
N VAL A 198 -17.91 5.92 11.33
CA VAL A 198 -16.64 5.33 10.91
C VAL A 198 -15.52 5.89 11.77
N ASP A 199 -14.81 5.01 12.46
CA ASP A 199 -13.59 5.33 13.19
C ASP A 199 -12.37 4.91 12.37
N PHE A 200 -11.53 5.88 12.03
CA PHE A 200 -10.21 5.67 11.44
C PHE A 200 -9.14 5.87 12.51
N LEU A 201 -8.45 4.80 12.89
CA LEU A 201 -7.26 4.84 13.74
C LEU A 201 -6.02 4.82 12.83
N MET A 202 -5.32 5.95 12.79
CA MET A 202 -4.12 6.15 12.00
C MET A 202 -2.91 5.93 12.92
N ILE A 203 -2.07 4.93 12.64
CA ILE A 203 -0.98 4.49 13.52
C ILE A 203 0.39 4.63 12.86
N ASP A 204 1.42 4.87 13.66
CA ASP A 204 2.80 4.94 13.20
C ASP A 204 3.53 3.62 13.49
N THR A 205 3.54 2.75 12.48
CA THR A 205 4.14 1.41 12.58
C THR A 205 5.65 1.45 12.76
N ILE A 206 6.31 2.55 12.40
CA ILE A 206 7.77 2.72 12.57
C ILE A 206 8.08 2.94 14.05
N SER A 207 7.34 3.83 14.73
CA SER A 207 7.48 4.00 16.18
C SER A 207 7.16 2.72 16.96
N LEU A 208 6.25 1.88 16.46
CA LEU A 208 5.84 0.63 17.11
C LEU A 208 6.87 -0.50 16.95
N CYS A 209 7.40 -0.68 15.74
CA CYS A 209 8.17 -1.86 15.36
C CYS A 209 9.64 -1.60 15.04
N GLY A 210 10.03 -0.33 14.86
CA GLY A 210 11.33 0.06 14.34
C GLY A 210 11.31 0.30 12.84
N ASN A 211 12.37 0.90 12.33
CA ASN A 211 12.54 1.17 10.90
C ASN A 211 13.22 -0.04 10.20
N THR A 212 12.93 -0.28 8.93
CA THR A 212 13.38 -1.44 8.14
C THR A 212 14.80 -1.30 7.56
N LYS A 213 15.46 -0.13 7.70
CA LYS A 213 16.86 0.07 7.29
C LYS A 213 17.60 1.05 8.22
N ASP A 214 18.87 0.75 8.50
CA ASP A 214 19.82 1.74 9.05
C ASP A 214 20.42 2.54 7.87
N ILE A 215 19.86 3.70 7.56
CA ILE A 215 20.27 4.52 6.39
C ILE A 215 21.63 5.20 6.53
N GLN A 216 22.26 5.13 7.70
CA GLN A 216 23.48 5.89 7.96
C GLN A 216 24.64 5.58 6.98
N ASN A 217 24.60 4.48 6.21
CA ASN A 217 25.65 4.12 5.25
C ASN A 217 25.17 3.60 3.87
N ALA A 218 23.87 3.66 3.55
CA ALA A 218 23.36 3.04 2.32
C ALA A 218 23.59 3.93 1.07
N GLY A 219 24.21 3.39 0.02
CA GLY A 219 24.39 4.10 -1.25
C GLY A 219 23.09 4.20 -2.06
N PHE A 220 23.01 5.12 -3.03
CA PHE A 220 21.83 5.35 -3.90
C PHE A 220 21.27 4.05 -4.54
N ILE A 221 22.14 3.13 -4.97
CA ILE A 221 21.74 1.84 -5.55
C ILE A 221 21.20 0.87 -4.50
N GLU A 222 21.69 0.95 -3.26
CA GLU A 222 21.26 0.14 -2.12
C GLU A 222 19.91 0.62 -1.57
N MET A 223 19.63 1.92 -1.67
CA MET A 223 18.31 2.50 -1.42
C MET A 223 17.27 2.02 -2.44
N LEU A 224 17.67 1.80 -3.71
CA LEU A 224 16.81 1.24 -4.76
C LEU A 224 16.66 -0.29 -4.70
N ARG A 225 17.40 -0.99 -3.84
CA ARG A 225 17.29 -2.44 -3.65
C ARG A 225 16.28 -2.77 -2.55
N ASN A 226 15.34 -3.69 -2.85
CA ASN A 226 14.44 -4.34 -1.87
C ASN A 226 15.19 -5.37 -1.01
N GLU A 227 16.29 -4.93 -0.40
CA GLU A 227 16.94 -5.64 0.70
C GLU A 227 16.41 -5.02 1.99
N SER A 228 15.16 -5.32 2.32
CA SER A 228 14.59 -5.03 3.64
C SER A 228 14.79 -6.23 4.55
N HIS A 229 15.23 -5.96 5.77
CA HIS A 229 15.09 -6.88 6.88
C HIS A 229 13.85 -6.47 7.65
N ASP A 230 13.24 -7.43 8.36
CA ASP A 230 12.19 -7.11 9.32
C ASP A 230 12.71 -6.08 10.34
N PRO A 231 11.87 -5.11 10.73
CA PRO A 231 12.28 -4.13 11.72
C PRO A 231 12.58 -4.85 13.04
N LYS A 232 13.73 -4.50 13.67
CA LYS A 232 14.29 -5.25 14.80
C LYS A 232 13.71 -4.88 16.17
N GLY A 233 12.80 -3.91 16.21
CA GLY A 233 12.26 -3.32 17.43
C GLY A 233 12.27 -1.79 17.38
N PRO A 234 11.42 -1.13 18.19
CA PRO A 234 11.29 0.32 18.19
C PRO A 234 12.57 1.01 18.69
N LEU A 235 12.85 2.20 18.15
CA LEU A 235 13.96 3.03 18.63
C LEU A 235 13.74 3.54 20.07
N ASN A 236 12.48 3.78 20.42
CA ASN A 236 12.06 4.22 21.76
C ASN A 236 10.95 3.31 22.26
N GLU A 237 11.32 2.34 23.12
CA GLU A 237 10.38 1.36 23.68
C GLU A 237 9.25 2.02 24.49
N THR A 238 9.54 3.09 25.24
CA THR A 238 8.52 3.78 26.04
C THR A 238 7.46 4.43 25.15
N ALA A 239 7.89 5.12 24.08
CA ALA A 239 6.97 5.71 23.11
C ALA A 239 6.16 4.64 22.36
N ALA A 240 6.78 3.50 22.04
CA ALA A 240 6.10 2.37 21.44
C ALA A 240 5.00 1.81 22.37
N GLU A 241 5.31 1.56 23.64
CA GLU A 241 4.33 1.08 24.63
C GLU A 241 3.19 2.07 24.87
N GLN A 242 3.47 3.38 24.85
CA GLN A 242 2.43 4.41 24.92
C GLN A 242 1.47 4.31 23.73
N GLN A 243 1.98 4.14 22.52
CA GLN A 243 1.14 3.98 21.34
C GLN A 243 0.37 2.65 21.36
N TRP A 244 0.99 1.55 21.82
CA TRP A 244 0.27 0.27 21.99
C TRP A 244 -0.91 0.37 22.95
N ALA A 245 -0.69 0.99 24.12
CA ALA A 245 -1.76 1.23 25.10
C ALA A 245 -2.84 2.17 24.54
N TRP A 246 -2.44 3.19 23.77
CA TRP A 246 -3.37 4.09 23.10
C TRP A 246 -4.23 3.35 22.07
N ILE A 247 -3.64 2.50 21.22
CA ILE A 247 -4.37 1.69 20.23
C ILE A 247 -5.41 0.83 20.94
N GLU A 248 -5.01 0.07 21.96
CA GLU A 248 -5.92 -0.79 22.71
C GLU A 248 -7.07 0.01 23.34
N ALA A 249 -6.77 1.17 23.93
CA ALA A 249 -7.79 2.05 24.50
C ALA A 249 -8.78 2.57 23.44
N GLN A 250 -8.30 3.03 22.28
CA GLN A 250 -9.16 3.54 21.21
C GLN A 250 -10.04 2.45 20.59
N LEU A 251 -9.50 1.22 20.43
CA LEU A 251 -10.27 0.08 19.94
C LEU A 251 -11.35 -0.33 20.96
N ASN A 252 -11.03 -0.30 22.25
CA ASN A 252 -11.95 -0.69 23.32
C ASN A 252 -13.15 0.26 23.48
N VAL A 253 -12.92 1.57 23.32
CA VAL A 253 -13.98 2.58 23.50
C VAL A 253 -14.81 2.85 22.23
N SER A 254 -14.40 2.31 21.08
CA SER A 254 -15.09 2.56 19.82
C SER A 254 -16.41 1.80 19.73
N ASP A 255 -17.50 2.53 19.51
CA ASP A 255 -18.84 2.02 19.24
C ASP A 255 -19.23 2.09 17.74
N ALA A 256 -18.30 2.50 16.87
CA ALA A 256 -18.55 2.73 15.46
C ALA A 256 -18.98 1.46 14.70
N GLU A 257 -19.88 1.62 13.72
CA GLU A 257 -20.29 0.55 12.80
C GLU A 257 -19.12 0.08 11.92
N TYR A 258 -18.21 0.99 11.60
CA TYR A 258 -16.94 0.68 10.95
C TYR A 258 -15.77 1.13 11.80
N LEU A 259 -14.90 0.17 12.13
CA LEU A 259 -13.63 0.42 12.79
C LEU A 259 -12.50 0.02 11.83
N ILE A 260 -11.73 1.02 11.40
CA ILE A 260 -10.66 0.90 10.42
C ILE A 260 -9.35 1.30 11.09
N VAL A 261 -8.32 0.46 10.95
CA VAL A 261 -6.96 0.78 11.42
C VAL A 261 -6.06 0.91 10.20
N SER A 262 -5.25 1.97 10.14
CA SER A 262 -4.35 2.24 9.03
C SER A 262 -2.94 2.46 9.54
N GLY A 263 -1.97 1.73 8.98
CA GLY A 263 -0.54 1.81 9.33
C GLY A 263 0.33 1.58 8.10
N HIS A 264 1.57 2.04 8.08
CA HIS A 264 2.39 1.89 6.86
C HIS A 264 2.77 0.43 6.59
N TYR A 265 3.28 -0.29 7.60
CA TYR A 265 3.71 -1.67 7.43
C TYR A 265 2.53 -2.66 7.37
N PRO A 266 2.54 -3.65 6.46
CA PRO A 266 1.50 -4.67 6.39
C PRO A 266 1.63 -5.70 7.52
N ILE A 267 0.50 -6.08 8.13
CA ILE A 267 0.42 -7.29 8.98
C ILE A 267 0.62 -8.55 8.11
N HIS A 268 -0.01 -8.54 6.93
CA HIS A 268 0.06 -9.62 5.95
C HIS A 268 0.37 -9.06 4.56
N SER A 269 1.40 -9.60 3.92
CA SER A 269 1.75 -9.30 2.53
C SER A 269 2.51 -10.47 1.93
N MET A 270 2.24 -10.79 0.67
CA MET A 270 2.95 -11.84 -0.07
C MET A 270 4.15 -11.33 -0.89
N SER A 271 4.37 -10.02 -0.89
CA SER A 271 5.31 -9.32 -1.76
C SER A 271 6.74 -9.33 -1.19
N SER A 272 7.55 -8.31 -1.47
CA SER A 272 9.00 -8.32 -1.26
C SER A 272 9.42 -8.11 0.19
N HIS A 273 8.67 -7.28 0.93
CA HIS A 273 8.86 -7.04 2.35
C HIS A 273 8.17 -8.14 3.15
N GLY A 274 6.91 -8.44 2.85
CA GLY A 274 6.19 -9.54 3.48
C GLY A 274 5.46 -9.14 4.76
N PRO A 275 5.06 -10.12 5.59
CA PRO A 275 4.38 -9.86 6.85
C PRO A 275 5.31 -9.20 7.88
N THR A 276 4.81 -8.22 8.63
CA THR A 276 5.57 -7.59 9.72
C THR A 276 5.31 -8.30 11.05
N GLU A 277 6.29 -9.06 11.53
CA GLU A 277 6.09 -9.97 12.68
C GLU A 277 5.72 -9.24 13.97
N CYS A 278 6.31 -8.07 14.25
CA CYS A 278 5.92 -7.20 15.38
C CYS A 278 4.41 -6.89 15.38
N LEU A 279 3.84 -6.58 14.21
CA LEU A 279 2.41 -6.29 14.08
C LEU A 279 1.56 -7.58 14.16
N ARG A 280 2.03 -8.70 13.60
CA ARG A 280 1.35 -10.00 13.73
C ARG A 280 1.27 -10.47 15.19
N GLN A 281 2.28 -10.18 16.00
CA GLN A 281 2.31 -10.59 17.39
C GLN A 281 1.47 -9.69 18.29
N ARG A 282 1.40 -8.38 18.02
CA ARG A 282 0.79 -7.41 18.94
C ARG A 282 -0.47 -6.75 18.42
N LEU A 283 -0.50 -6.34 17.15
CA LEU A 283 -1.64 -5.64 16.57
C LEU A 283 -2.73 -6.62 16.13
N ASP A 284 -2.38 -7.67 15.40
CA ASP A 284 -3.34 -8.63 14.85
C ASP A 284 -4.28 -9.25 15.92
N PRO A 285 -3.80 -9.65 17.11
CA PRO A 285 -4.69 -10.11 18.19
C PRO A 285 -5.66 -9.03 18.68
N LEU A 286 -5.24 -7.76 18.73
CA LEU A 286 -6.12 -6.65 19.12
C LEU A 286 -7.22 -6.41 18.08
N LEU A 287 -6.86 -6.43 16.79
CA LEU A 287 -7.83 -6.27 15.70
C LEU A 287 -8.91 -7.36 15.76
N LYS A 288 -8.49 -8.60 16.03
CA LYS A 288 -9.38 -9.75 16.23
C LYS A 288 -10.26 -9.60 17.46
N ARG A 289 -9.68 -9.15 18.58
CA ARG A 289 -10.42 -8.99 19.84
C ARG A 289 -11.56 -7.98 19.73
N PHE A 290 -11.35 -6.88 19.00
CA PHE A 290 -12.30 -5.77 18.90
C PHE A 290 -13.11 -5.74 17.59
N ASN A 291 -13.13 -6.85 16.84
CA ASN A 291 -13.87 -7.02 15.59
C ASN A 291 -13.61 -5.89 14.58
N VAL A 292 -12.35 -5.45 14.42
CA VAL A 292 -11.98 -4.44 13.42
C VAL A 292 -12.36 -4.93 12.01
N ASN A 293 -12.98 -4.06 11.20
CA ASN A 293 -13.44 -4.43 9.86
C ASN A 293 -12.25 -4.65 8.93
N ALA A 294 -11.33 -3.68 8.91
CA ALA A 294 -10.15 -3.74 8.05
C ALA A 294 -8.90 -3.07 8.63
N TYR A 295 -7.75 -3.62 8.26
CA TYR A 295 -6.43 -3.01 8.39
C TYR A 295 -5.93 -2.57 7.01
N PHE A 296 -5.64 -1.28 6.84
CA PHE A 296 -5.11 -0.71 5.59
C PHE A 296 -3.63 -0.38 5.72
N ALA A 297 -2.83 -0.78 4.73
CA ALA A 297 -1.39 -0.56 4.71
C ALA A 297 -0.82 -0.22 3.34
N GLY A 298 0.45 0.19 3.31
CA GLY A 298 1.26 0.41 2.11
C GLY A 298 2.51 -0.47 2.13
N HIS A 299 3.67 0.16 1.95
CA HIS A 299 5.03 -0.38 2.08
C HIS A 299 5.45 -1.39 1.01
N ASP A 300 4.70 -2.47 0.86
CA ASP A 300 4.89 -3.37 -0.28
C ASP A 300 4.21 -2.75 -1.50
N HIS A 301 4.98 -2.52 -2.57
CA HIS A 301 4.56 -1.74 -3.75
C HIS A 301 3.58 -2.50 -4.63
N SER A 302 2.38 -2.75 -4.12
CA SER A 302 1.36 -3.61 -4.71
C SER A 302 -0.01 -3.29 -4.13
N LEU A 303 -1.05 -3.78 -4.79
CA LEU A 303 -2.39 -3.88 -4.25
C LEU A 303 -2.64 -5.32 -3.79
N GLN A 304 -3.11 -5.53 -2.57
CA GLN A 304 -3.41 -6.87 -2.05
C GLN A 304 -4.65 -6.86 -1.17
N HIS A 305 -5.34 -7.99 -1.11
CA HIS A 305 -6.45 -8.22 -0.19
C HIS A 305 -6.33 -9.61 0.43
N PHE A 306 -6.26 -9.66 1.76
CA PHE A 306 -6.34 -10.87 2.54
C PHE A 306 -7.55 -10.85 3.45
N VAL A 307 -8.11 -12.03 3.73
CA VAL A 307 -9.20 -12.19 4.70
C VAL A 307 -8.88 -13.32 5.65
N PHE A 308 -8.94 -13.04 6.95
CA PHE A 308 -8.75 -14.03 8.01
C PHE A 308 -9.99 -14.12 8.92
N ASN A 309 -10.12 -15.24 9.63
CA ASN A 309 -11.10 -15.37 10.71
C ASN A 309 -10.70 -14.48 11.90
N GLY A 310 -11.66 -13.75 12.45
CA GLY A 310 -11.59 -13.06 13.72
C GLY A 310 -12.28 -13.86 14.83
N ASN A 311 -12.93 -13.16 15.75
CA ASN A 311 -13.73 -13.76 16.80
C ASN A 311 -15.12 -14.15 16.28
N ALA A 312 -15.58 -15.35 16.66
CA ALA A 312 -16.85 -15.93 16.19
C ALA A 312 -16.94 -15.90 14.64
N ASP A 313 -18.03 -15.35 14.09
CA ASP A 313 -18.25 -15.26 12.64
C ASP A 313 -17.65 -13.99 12.00
N HIS A 314 -16.96 -13.15 12.77
CA HIS A 314 -16.32 -11.94 12.26
C HIS A 314 -15.14 -12.26 11.35
N ARG A 315 -15.04 -11.57 10.22
CA ARG A 315 -13.94 -11.69 9.25
C ARG A 315 -13.18 -10.37 9.22
N ILE A 316 -11.86 -10.46 9.22
CA ILE A 316 -10.98 -9.28 9.20
C ILE A 316 -10.30 -9.20 7.86
N HIS A 317 -10.31 -8.00 7.29
CA HIS A 317 -9.76 -7.71 5.99
C HIS A 317 -8.43 -6.98 6.14
N TYR A 318 -7.40 -7.43 5.43
CA TYR A 318 -6.09 -6.77 5.41
C TYR A 318 -5.83 -6.35 3.97
N VAL A 319 -5.68 -5.05 3.77
CA VAL A 319 -5.58 -4.45 2.44
C VAL A 319 -4.26 -3.71 2.33
N VAL A 320 -3.51 -4.01 1.28
CA VAL A 320 -2.28 -3.27 0.94
C VAL A 320 -2.59 -2.40 -0.27
N SER A 321 -2.27 -1.11 -0.20
CA SER A 321 -2.39 -0.12 -1.27
C SER A 321 -1.10 0.70 -1.38
N GLY A 322 0.02 0.04 -1.68
CA GLY A 322 1.33 0.68 -1.81
C GLY A 322 1.74 0.97 -3.25
N ALA A 323 0.78 1.03 -4.19
CA ALA A 323 1.06 1.02 -5.62
C ALA A 323 0.97 2.42 -6.29
N ALA A 324 1.05 3.51 -5.53
CA ALA A 324 0.75 4.84 -6.07
C ALA A 324 1.88 5.39 -6.96
N SER A 325 3.13 5.37 -6.48
CA SER A 325 4.27 5.87 -7.27
C SER A 325 5.02 4.79 -8.06
N ARG A 326 4.91 3.53 -7.65
CA ARG A 326 5.59 2.38 -8.24
C ARG A 326 4.86 1.10 -7.86
N ALA A 327 5.10 0.03 -8.62
CA ALA A 327 4.57 -1.27 -8.29
C ALA A 327 5.53 -2.40 -8.67
N ASP A 328 5.61 -3.41 -7.81
CA ASP A 328 6.37 -4.64 -7.98
C ASP A 328 5.44 -5.87 -7.92
N SER A 329 5.82 -6.91 -8.66
CA SER A 329 5.11 -8.19 -8.70
C SER A 329 5.87 -9.29 -7.96
N SER A 330 6.61 -8.92 -6.91
CA SER A 330 7.29 -9.87 -6.04
C SER A 330 6.27 -10.84 -5.46
N THR A 331 6.66 -12.10 -5.33
CA THR A 331 5.88 -13.15 -4.66
C THR A 331 6.76 -13.84 -3.61
N LYS A 332 7.68 -13.10 -2.98
CA LYS A 332 8.73 -13.67 -2.13
C LYS A 332 8.14 -14.43 -0.94
N HIS A 333 7.08 -13.89 -0.34
CA HIS A 333 6.45 -14.44 0.87
C HIS A 333 5.12 -15.17 0.57
N ILE A 334 4.79 -15.43 -0.70
CA ILE A 334 3.53 -16.10 -1.08
C ILE A 334 3.33 -17.48 -0.44
N LYS A 335 4.44 -18.18 -0.11
CA LYS A 335 4.39 -19.52 0.49
C LYS A 335 3.90 -19.52 1.94
N GLU A 336 3.86 -18.37 2.60
CA GLU A 336 3.36 -18.24 3.98
C GLU A 336 1.83 -18.23 4.07
N PHE A 337 1.14 -18.05 2.93
CA PHE A 337 -0.30 -17.88 2.89
C PHE A 337 -0.98 -19.03 2.16
N SER A 338 -2.12 -19.46 2.70
CA SER A 338 -3.02 -20.34 1.97
C SER A 338 -3.71 -19.57 0.83
N ARG A 339 -4.14 -20.32 -0.20
CA ARG A 339 -5.00 -19.76 -1.27
C ARG A 339 -6.35 -19.26 -0.74
N ASP A 340 -6.77 -19.72 0.44
CA ASP A 340 -8.03 -19.31 1.04
C ASP A 340 -7.94 -17.93 1.67
N ASN A 341 -6.76 -17.48 2.11
CA ASN A 341 -6.61 -16.19 2.77
C ASN A 341 -6.32 -15.06 1.79
N LEU A 342 -5.44 -15.28 0.80
CA LEU A 342 -5.12 -14.30 -0.23
C LEU A 342 -6.24 -14.25 -1.28
N LYS A 343 -7.03 -13.16 -1.29
CA LYS A 343 -8.18 -13.00 -2.18
C LYS A 343 -7.85 -12.28 -3.47
N PHE A 344 -6.88 -11.36 -3.42
CA PHE A 344 -6.46 -10.58 -4.58
C PHE A 344 -5.02 -10.10 -4.42
N ASN A 345 -4.28 -10.04 -5.53
CA ASN A 345 -3.01 -9.35 -5.62
C ASN A 345 -2.82 -8.72 -7.01
N TYR A 346 -2.23 -7.53 -7.03
CA TYR A 346 -1.80 -6.85 -8.24
C TYR A 346 -0.53 -6.04 -7.95
N PRO A 347 0.45 -6.00 -8.86
CA PRO A 347 0.47 -6.72 -10.11
C PRO A 347 0.77 -8.22 -9.99
N GLU A 348 0.18 -9.02 -10.88
CA GLU A 348 0.55 -10.43 -10.99
C GLU A 348 1.97 -10.62 -11.54
N LYS A 349 2.58 -11.74 -11.14
CA LYS A 349 3.90 -12.18 -11.60
C LYS A 349 3.87 -12.53 -13.10
N SER A 350 4.38 -11.62 -13.92
CA SER A 350 4.80 -11.84 -15.30
C SER A 350 6.21 -12.43 -15.41
N TRP A 351 6.54 -13.15 -16.48
CA TRP A 351 7.90 -13.61 -16.77
C TRP A 351 8.90 -12.47 -17.04
N ILE A 352 8.42 -11.25 -17.26
CA ILE A 352 9.21 -10.00 -17.40
C ILE A 352 9.22 -9.20 -16.06
N SER A 353 8.74 -9.78 -14.96
CA SER A 353 8.49 -9.05 -13.69
C SER A 353 9.72 -8.56 -12.97
N TRP A 354 10.84 -9.27 -13.06
CA TRP A 354 12.05 -8.85 -12.38
C TRP A 354 12.93 -8.06 -13.34
N SER A 355 12.78 -6.74 -13.29
CA SER A 355 13.73 -5.81 -13.87
C SER A 355 14.00 -4.70 -12.86
N PRO A 356 15.27 -4.29 -12.64
CA PRO A 356 15.60 -3.15 -11.78
C PRO A 356 14.80 -1.87 -12.09
N VAL A 357 14.20 -1.78 -13.29
CA VAL A 357 13.38 -0.63 -13.71
C VAL A 357 11.94 -0.64 -13.17
N SER A 358 11.44 -1.73 -12.59
CA SER A 358 10.07 -1.73 -12.01
C SER A 358 9.95 -0.76 -10.84
N GLN A 359 11.05 -0.58 -10.10
CA GLN A 359 11.20 0.37 -8.99
C GLN A 359 11.27 1.83 -9.44
N LEU A 360 11.41 2.10 -10.74
CA LEU A 360 11.45 3.45 -11.29
C LEU A 360 10.05 4.00 -11.66
N GLY A 361 8.98 3.25 -11.38
CA GLY A 361 7.61 3.72 -11.55
C GLY A 361 7.15 3.87 -13.01
N PHE A 362 7.80 3.19 -13.97
CA PHE A 362 7.48 3.35 -15.40
C PHE A 362 6.37 2.42 -15.95
N ARG A 363 5.77 1.56 -15.13
CA ARG A 363 4.91 0.48 -15.66
C ARG A 363 3.54 0.37 -15.02
N LYS A 364 3.51 -0.03 -13.75
CA LYS A 364 2.27 -0.40 -13.08
C LYS A 364 2.10 0.49 -11.86
N GLY A 365 0.84 0.72 -11.53
CA GLY A 365 0.40 1.46 -10.37
C GLY A 365 -1.08 1.15 -10.17
N GLY A 366 -1.61 1.53 -9.02
CA GLY A 366 -2.99 1.24 -8.69
C GLY A 366 -3.51 2.08 -7.55
N ILE A 367 -4.82 2.06 -7.40
CA ILE A 367 -5.58 2.82 -6.42
C ILE A 367 -6.74 1.95 -5.93
N ILE A 368 -7.16 2.17 -4.68
CA ILE A 368 -8.37 1.55 -4.14
C ILE A 368 -9.38 2.66 -3.81
N TYR A 369 -10.62 2.46 -4.22
CA TYR A 369 -11.78 3.25 -3.82
C TYR A 369 -12.56 2.48 -2.76
N ALA A 370 -12.99 3.19 -1.72
CA ALA A 370 -13.76 2.67 -0.61
C ALA A 370 -15.07 3.45 -0.47
N GLU A 371 -16.20 2.75 -0.45
CA GLU A 371 -17.52 3.33 -0.22
C GLU A 371 -18.17 2.70 1.02
N PHE A 372 -18.30 3.49 2.07
CA PHE A 372 -19.01 3.14 3.29
C PHE A 372 -20.50 3.43 3.11
N GLY A 373 -21.32 2.38 3.08
CA GLY A 373 -22.77 2.45 3.14
C GLY A 373 -23.30 2.23 4.55
N HIS A 374 -24.61 1.92 4.67
CA HIS A 374 -25.22 1.62 5.97
C HIS A 374 -24.91 0.22 6.49
N GLU A 375 -24.72 -0.74 5.60
CA GLU A 375 -24.53 -2.15 5.97
C GLU A 375 -23.22 -2.73 5.46
N THR A 376 -22.66 -2.14 4.40
CA THR A 376 -21.44 -2.64 3.74
C THR A 376 -20.48 -1.54 3.36
N LEU A 377 -19.19 -1.81 3.56
CA LEU A 377 -18.07 -1.11 2.97
C LEU A 377 -17.68 -1.84 1.68
N VAL A 378 -17.80 -1.18 0.53
CA VAL A 378 -17.35 -1.72 -0.77
C VAL A 378 -15.94 -1.22 -1.07
N LEU A 379 -15.06 -2.12 -1.50
CA LEU A 379 -13.71 -1.80 -1.94
C LEU A 379 -13.52 -2.18 -3.40
N ASP A 380 -13.24 -1.18 -4.24
CA ASP A 380 -12.92 -1.33 -5.66
C ASP A 380 -11.44 -1.08 -5.92
N PHE A 381 -10.77 -2.03 -6.55
CA PHE A 381 -9.35 -1.95 -6.86
C PHE A 381 -9.19 -1.62 -8.33
N PHE A 382 -8.41 -0.58 -8.64
CA PHE A 382 -8.16 -0.13 -10.01
C PHE A 382 -6.68 -0.16 -10.35
N ASP A 383 -6.36 -0.45 -11.61
CA ASP A 383 -5.04 -0.10 -12.13
C ASP A 383 -4.93 1.41 -12.39
N LYS A 384 -3.71 1.86 -12.64
CA LYS A 384 -3.38 3.26 -12.98
C LYS A 384 -4.11 3.83 -14.21
N ASN A 385 -4.80 3.01 -15.02
CA ASN A 385 -5.55 3.47 -16.19
C ASN A 385 -7.06 3.56 -15.90
N GLY A 386 -7.50 3.27 -14.67
CA GLY A 386 -8.90 3.24 -14.27
C GLY A 386 -9.62 1.92 -14.59
N LYS A 387 -8.90 0.86 -14.96
CA LYS A 387 -9.53 -0.46 -15.13
C LYS A 387 -9.79 -1.07 -13.75
N LYS A 388 -11.05 -1.36 -13.44
CA LYS A 388 -11.42 -2.16 -12.24
C LYS A 388 -10.84 -3.56 -12.36
N LEU A 389 -10.07 -3.98 -11.36
CA LEU A 389 -9.37 -5.25 -11.28
C LEU A 389 -10.06 -6.25 -10.36
N TYR A 390 -10.64 -5.74 -9.27
CA TYR A 390 -11.22 -6.55 -8.20
C TYR A 390 -12.19 -5.71 -7.37
N GLU A 391 -13.18 -6.36 -6.79
CA GLU A 391 -14.20 -5.77 -5.92
C GLU A 391 -14.45 -6.72 -4.75
N THR A 392 -14.67 -6.16 -3.57
CA THR A 392 -15.08 -6.90 -2.38
C THR A 392 -15.96 -6.04 -1.48
N SER A 393 -16.75 -6.66 -0.61
CA SER A 393 -17.55 -5.98 0.38
C SER A 393 -17.27 -6.51 1.78
N ILE A 394 -17.34 -5.60 2.75
CA ILE A 394 -17.09 -5.85 4.17
C ILE A 394 -18.34 -5.41 4.94
N PRO A 395 -19.02 -6.29 5.67
CA PRO A 395 -20.18 -5.90 6.46
C PRO A 395 -19.77 -4.95 7.60
N THR A 396 -20.74 -4.23 8.15
CA THR A 396 -20.57 -3.51 9.43
C THR A 396 -20.14 -4.46 10.54
N ARG A 397 -19.48 -3.90 11.55
CA ARG A 397 -18.99 -4.65 12.70
C ARG A 397 -20.16 -5.22 13.48
N GLN A 398 -20.10 -6.51 13.78
CA GLN A 398 -20.90 -7.08 14.85
C GLN A 398 -20.22 -6.72 16.17
N MET A 399 -20.84 -5.82 16.93
CA MET A 399 -20.34 -5.49 18.26
C MET A 399 -20.31 -6.78 19.10
N PRO A 400 -19.19 -7.10 19.76
CA PRO A 400 -19.17 -8.21 20.70
C PRO A 400 -20.32 -8.04 21.69
N LEU A 401 -21.09 -9.11 21.94
CA LEU A 401 -22.10 -9.10 22.99
C LEU A 401 -21.45 -8.59 24.28
N ASP A 402 -21.96 -7.49 24.83
CA ASP A 402 -21.47 -6.91 26.06
C ASP A 402 -21.76 -7.88 27.21
N THR A 403 -20.81 -8.77 27.51
CA THR A 403 -20.91 -9.72 28.63
C THR A 403 -20.65 -9.06 29.99
N SER A 404 -20.30 -7.77 30.00
CA SER A 404 -20.09 -6.98 31.22
C SER A 404 -21.34 -6.24 31.68
N LYS A 405 -22.32 -6.04 30.79
CA LYS A 405 -23.65 -5.56 31.18
C LYS A 405 -24.52 -6.75 31.59
N PRO A 406 -25.07 -6.75 32.82
CA PRO A 406 -26.08 -7.75 33.17
C PRO A 406 -27.24 -7.61 32.19
N SER A 407 -27.63 -8.74 31.60
CA SER A 407 -28.84 -8.84 30.77
C SER A 407 -30.00 -8.16 31.49
N THR A 408 -30.54 -7.10 30.90
CA THR A 408 -31.80 -6.48 31.35
C THR A 408 -33.01 -7.28 30.86
N ALA A 409 -32.81 -8.47 30.29
CA ALA A 409 -33.91 -9.36 29.96
C ALA A 409 -34.49 -9.89 31.29
N ASN A 410 -35.58 -9.26 31.69
CA ASN A 410 -36.42 -9.66 32.81
C ASN A 410 -36.88 -11.12 32.56
N PRO A 411 -36.42 -12.13 33.32
CA PRO A 411 -36.74 -13.53 33.04
C PRO A 411 -38.13 -13.95 33.55
N PHE A 412 -39.00 -13.00 33.91
CA PHE A 412 -40.36 -13.27 34.38
C PHE A 412 -41.38 -12.57 33.49
N ILE A 413 -41.81 -13.28 32.44
CA ILE A 413 -43.22 -13.30 32.07
C ILE A 413 -43.67 -14.73 32.37
N GLU A 414 -44.13 -14.94 33.60
CA GLU A 414 -44.98 -16.08 33.92
C GLU A 414 -46.44 -15.66 33.68
N ILE A 415 -47.06 -16.41 32.75
CA ILE A 415 -48.49 -16.64 32.46
C ILE A 415 -49.28 -15.48 31.84
#